data_AF-A0AAW3Q5K0-F1
#
_entry.id   AF-A0AAW3Q5K0-F1
#
_cell.length_a   1.000
_cell.length_b   1.000
_cell.length_c   1.000
_cell.angle_alpha   90.00
_cell.angle_beta   90.00
_cell.angle_gamma   90.00
#
_symmetry.space_group_name_H-M   'P 1'
#
loop_
_entity.id
_entity.type
_entity.pdbx_description
1 polymer ?
#
loop_
_entity_poly.entity_id
_entity_poly.type
_entity_poly.pdbx_seq_one_letter_code
_entity_poly.pdbx_strand_id
1 'polypeptide(L)'
;MGDGRARRRAPPQRQRHDDADESHADGQFDLFGVPTDAARTSPLDGDRSVSPDEPVTPDAAKDPRPAPPARTTARPAAEDAPAPSSGLLWDEPPSAVAPPKKGRRKRGVLPAPISADVAEVAAGLPPNVRLGTSSWYFPGWNGIVYDGDFAQTKLSREGLEAYGTHPLLKSVSLDRSFYGPLSVADYLRYAQQVPDDFRFVVKAPAAVTDAVIRGRRGEPSGPNPTFLDAPLATREFVQPCLDGLGRKAGVLVFQFSPLPDQLLAQPAALIDRLAAFFAALPPLPPDADGTRYAIEIRDASLLTPRFIRALAALGVRYCVGLHARMPDPLRQAAALALLDGDAPGPLIVRWSLHGGFKYEQAKAKYEPFDKLVDEDPATRSALAELAARYALAGQPVIITINNKAEGSAPLSCLALAREIAAACAQWRNEAA
;
A
#
# COMPACT_ATOMS: atom_id res chain seq x y z
N MET A 1 -66.35 -4.32 -38.56
CA MET A 1 -66.12 -5.66 -39.14
C MET A 1 -65.13 -5.52 -40.28
N GLY A 2 -64.26 -6.52 -40.51
CA GLY A 2 -63.17 -6.42 -41.51
C GLY A 2 -61.86 -6.99 -40.96
N ASP A 3 -61.87 -8.26 -40.59
CA ASP A 3 -60.70 -8.96 -40.04
C ASP A 3 -59.89 -9.63 -41.17
N GLY A 4 -58.55 -9.70 -41.05
CA GLY A 4 -57.69 -10.05 -42.17
C GLY A 4 -56.20 -10.18 -41.84
N ARG A 5 -55.80 -11.29 -41.22
CA ARG A 5 -54.41 -11.54 -40.79
C ARG A 5 -53.44 -11.75 -41.97
N ALA A 6 -52.28 -11.09 -41.91
CA ALA A 6 -51.06 -11.48 -42.63
C ALA A 6 -49.85 -11.51 -41.68
N ARG A 7 -48.97 -12.51 -41.83
CA ARG A 7 -47.86 -12.79 -40.90
C ARG A 7 -46.64 -11.89 -41.18
N ARG A 8 -46.08 -11.22 -40.17
CA ARG A 8 -44.75 -10.59 -40.25
C ARG A 8 -43.64 -11.58 -39.89
N ARG A 9 -42.52 -11.57 -40.62
CA ARG A 9 -41.28 -12.29 -40.26
C ARG A 9 -40.39 -11.40 -39.38
N ALA A 10 -39.59 -12.01 -38.52
CA ALA A 10 -38.60 -11.31 -37.69
C ALA A 10 -37.28 -11.06 -38.47
N PRO A 11 -36.52 -9.99 -38.16
CA PRO A 11 -35.20 -9.74 -38.71
C PRO A 11 -34.10 -10.57 -37.99
N PRO A 12 -32.92 -10.77 -38.61
CA PRO A 12 -31.87 -11.64 -38.07
C PRO A 12 -31.10 -10.99 -36.91
N GLN A 13 -30.61 -11.84 -36.00
CA GLN A 13 -29.66 -11.46 -34.95
C GLN A 13 -28.29 -11.12 -35.56
N ARG A 14 -27.64 -10.06 -35.07
CA ARG A 14 -26.19 -9.86 -35.28
C ARG A 14 -25.43 -10.67 -34.25
N GLN A 15 -24.51 -11.53 -34.71
CA GLN A 15 -23.47 -12.09 -33.86
C GLN A 15 -22.64 -10.93 -33.28
N ARG A 16 -22.35 -10.97 -31.98
CA ARG A 16 -21.20 -10.25 -31.41
C ARG A 16 -20.00 -11.17 -31.54
N HIS A 17 -18.84 -10.60 -31.84
CA HIS A 17 -17.58 -11.27 -31.56
C HIS A 17 -17.35 -11.27 -30.05
N ASP A 18 -16.88 -12.39 -29.52
CA ASP A 18 -16.22 -12.44 -28.22
C ASP A 18 -14.74 -12.09 -28.44
N ASP A 19 -14.38 -10.82 -28.20
CA ASP A 19 -12.99 -10.45 -27.98
C ASP A 19 -12.69 -10.62 -26.47
N ALA A 20 -11.75 -11.50 -26.15
CA ALA A 20 -11.39 -11.82 -24.77
C ALA A 20 -10.44 -10.75 -24.21
N ASP A 21 -11.00 -9.76 -23.51
CA ASP A 21 -10.26 -8.69 -22.83
C ASP A 21 -9.76 -9.13 -21.44
N GLU A 22 -8.60 -8.66 -21.02
CA GLU A 22 -7.94 -9.13 -19.79
C GLU A 22 -8.66 -8.60 -18.54
N SER A 23 -9.21 -9.51 -17.73
CA SER A 23 -9.97 -9.16 -16.52
C SER A 23 -9.08 -8.68 -15.37
N HIS A 24 -8.60 -7.44 -15.48
CA HIS A 24 -7.93 -6.73 -14.39
C HIS A 24 -8.81 -6.72 -13.12
N ALA A 25 -8.22 -7.12 -12.00
CA ALA A 25 -8.91 -7.32 -10.74
C ALA A 25 -9.21 -6.00 -10.01
N ASP A 26 -10.22 -5.26 -10.49
CA ASP A 26 -10.86 -4.18 -9.71
C ASP A 26 -11.60 -4.79 -8.52
N GLY A 27 -10.88 -4.87 -7.40
CA GLY A 27 -11.30 -5.61 -6.21
C GLY A 27 -10.50 -5.23 -4.98
N GLN A 28 -10.61 -3.96 -4.54
CA GLN A 28 -10.02 -3.51 -3.27
C GLN A 28 -10.88 -3.98 -2.09
N PHE A 29 -10.81 -5.29 -1.80
CA PHE A 29 -11.55 -5.91 -0.69
C PHE A 29 -10.91 -5.59 0.66
N ASP A 30 -11.74 -5.14 1.60
CA ASP A 30 -11.43 -5.14 3.02
C ASP A 30 -11.74 -6.52 3.62
N LEU A 31 -10.88 -7.00 4.51
CA LEU A 31 -10.76 -8.44 4.81
C LEU A 31 -10.21 -8.74 6.21
N PHE A 32 -10.26 -7.78 7.14
CA PHE A 32 -9.81 -7.95 8.52
C PHE A 32 -10.94 -8.49 9.41
N GLY A 33 -11.20 -9.80 9.31
CA GLY A 33 -12.32 -10.47 9.95
C GLY A 33 -12.42 -10.30 11.47
N VAL A 34 -13.61 -9.90 11.92
CA VAL A 34 -14.07 -9.96 13.31
C VAL A 34 -15.50 -10.53 13.28
N PRO A 35 -15.83 -11.62 14.02
CA PRO A 35 -17.18 -12.16 14.07
C PRO A 35 -18.20 -11.17 14.65
N THR A 36 -19.43 -11.20 14.14
CA THR A 36 -20.58 -10.59 14.80
C THR A 36 -21.18 -11.58 15.79
N ASP A 37 -20.95 -11.38 17.08
CA ASP A 37 -21.67 -12.12 18.12
C ASP A 37 -22.98 -11.40 18.46
N ALA A 38 -24.09 -12.13 18.43
CA ALA A 38 -25.44 -11.63 18.68
C ALA A 38 -26.23 -12.71 19.44
N ALA A 39 -26.82 -12.33 20.57
CA ALA A 39 -27.20 -13.29 21.60
C ALA A 39 -28.37 -14.21 21.22
N ARG A 40 -28.09 -15.52 21.30
CA ARG A 40 -28.97 -16.63 21.71
C ARG A 40 -30.49 -16.36 21.75
N THR A 41 -31.22 -16.98 20.83
CA THR A 41 -32.43 -17.77 21.19
C THR A 41 -32.49 -19.07 20.38
N SER A 42 -32.93 -20.13 21.04
CA SER A 42 -33.26 -21.47 20.54
C SER A 42 -34.68 -21.79 21.11
N PRO A 43 -35.43 -22.86 20.74
CA PRO A 43 -34.92 -24.19 20.34
C PRO A 43 -35.77 -25.02 19.33
N LEU A 44 -35.36 -26.29 19.15
CA LEU A 44 -36.09 -27.42 18.51
C LEU A 44 -36.26 -27.31 16.97
N ASP A 45 -36.29 -28.39 16.18
CA ASP A 45 -36.12 -29.83 16.46
C ASP A 45 -35.63 -30.54 15.17
N GLY A 46 -35.26 -31.84 15.21
CA GLY A 46 -35.29 -32.71 14.01
C GLY A 46 -34.00 -33.44 13.58
N ASP A 47 -33.80 -34.62 14.18
CA ASP A 47 -33.10 -35.82 13.66
C ASP A 47 -32.92 -35.96 12.12
N ARG A 48 -31.68 -36.24 11.66
CA ARG A 48 -31.34 -37.48 10.92
C ARG A 48 -29.85 -37.73 10.63
N SER A 49 -29.51 -39.02 10.60
CA SER A 49 -28.16 -39.59 10.40
C SER A 49 -27.90 -40.12 8.97
N VAL A 50 -26.63 -40.41 8.67
CA VAL A 50 -26.06 -41.52 7.84
C VAL A 50 -24.92 -41.08 6.91
N SER A 51 -23.89 -41.93 6.86
CA SER A 51 -22.73 -41.99 5.95
C SER A 51 -22.46 -43.51 5.71
N PRO A 52 -21.50 -44.01 4.89
CA PRO A 52 -20.35 -43.33 4.27
C PRO A 52 -20.01 -43.82 2.82
N ASP A 53 -18.71 -43.78 2.47
CA ASP A 53 -17.96 -44.65 1.52
C ASP A 53 -17.85 -44.34 -0.01
N GLU A 54 -16.86 -43.48 -0.32
CA GLU A 54 -15.58 -43.81 -1.03
C GLU A 54 -15.57 -44.32 -2.53
N PRO A 55 -14.44 -44.72 -3.19
CA PRO A 55 -13.93 -43.93 -4.33
C PRO A 55 -13.64 -44.70 -5.66
N VAL A 56 -13.48 -43.97 -6.78
CA VAL A 56 -12.82 -44.49 -8.01
C VAL A 56 -12.01 -43.42 -8.77
N THR A 57 -10.75 -43.75 -9.08
CA THR A 57 -9.93 -43.36 -10.26
C THR A 57 -9.07 -44.60 -10.63
N PRO A 58 -8.28 -44.68 -11.73
CA PRO A 58 -7.96 -43.71 -12.81
C PRO A 58 -8.11 -44.30 -14.24
N ASP A 59 -7.62 -43.60 -15.28
CA ASP A 59 -6.76 -44.18 -16.35
C ASP A 59 -5.99 -43.10 -17.17
N ALA A 60 -5.04 -43.46 -18.04
CA ALA A 60 -4.15 -42.53 -18.75
C ALA A 60 -3.57 -42.99 -20.13
N ALA A 61 -3.49 -42.07 -21.12
CA ALA A 61 -2.67 -42.14 -22.35
C ALA A 61 -2.52 -40.73 -22.98
N LYS A 62 -1.32 -40.14 -23.19
CA LYS A 62 -0.27 -40.33 -24.24
C LYS A 62 -0.55 -39.68 -25.62
N ASP A 63 0.09 -38.50 -25.85
CA ASP A 63 0.94 -38.04 -26.99
C ASP A 63 0.70 -38.45 -28.47
N PRO A 64 1.24 -37.73 -29.51
CA PRO A 64 2.10 -36.54 -29.52
C PRO A 64 1.72 -35.40 -30.54
N ARG A 65 2.62 -34.42 -30.74
CA ARG A 65 2.53 -33.27 -31.69
C ARG A 65 2.99 -33.63 -33.13
N PRO A 66 2.78 -32.74 -34.13
CA PRO A 66 3.92 -31.93 -34.62
C PRO A 66 3.59 -30.47 -35.05
N ALA A 67 4.62 -29.75 -35.55
CA ALA A 67 4.66 -28.36 -36.05
C ALA A 67 5.79 -28.25 -37.13
N PRO A 68 6.19 -27.08 -37.72
CA PRO A 68 5.64 -25.72 -37.68
C PRO A 68 4.97 -25.34 -39.04
N PRO A 69 5.49 -24.54 -40.01
CA PRO A 69 6.74 -23.74 -40.16
C PRO A 69 6.54 -22.22 -39.90
N ALA A 70 7.46 -21.36 -40.37
CA ALA A 70 7.38 -19.88 -40.30
C ALA A 70 7.72 -19.20 -41.65
N ARG A 71 7.48 -17.88 -41.81
CA ARG A 71 7.95 -17.07 -42.95
C ARG A 71 8.44 -15.69 -42.55
N THR A 72 9.63 -15.35 -43.04
CA THR A 72 10.25 -14.02 -43.04
C THR A 72 10.09 -13.33 -44.40
N THR A 73 9.90 -12.01 -44.43
CA THR A 73 10.27 -11.14 -45.56
C THR A 73 10.69 -9.76 -45.04
N ALA A 74 11.50 -9.04 -45.83
CA ALA A 74 12.21 -7.84 -45.41
C ALA A 74 11.64 -6.53 -45.99
N ARG A 75 12.17 -5.41 -45.46
CA ARG A 75 11.91 -4.02 -45.85
C ARG A 75 13.00 -3.49 -46.81
N PRO A 76 12.67 -2.64 -47.78
CA PRO A 76 13.57 -1.61 -48.32
C PRO A 76 13.11 -0.17 -47.96
N ALA A 77 13.83 0.84 -48.43
CA ALA A 77 13.59 2.28 -48.19
C ALA A 77 14.05 3.12 -49.40
N ALA A 78 14.06 4.46 -49.26
CA ALA A 78 14.46 5.48 -50.27
C ALA A 78 13.40 5.72 -51.39
N GLU A 79 13.26 6.89 -52.03
CA GLU A 79 13.82 8.25 -51.79
C GLU A 79 12.93 9.36 -52.42
N ASP A 80 13.43 10.61 -52.52
CA ASP A 80 12.65 11.86 -52.68
C ASP A 80 12.24 12.32 -54.11
N ALA A 81 11.04 12.93 -54.19
CA ALA A 81 10.65 14.12 -55.00
C ALA A 81 10.76 14.09 -56.56
N PRO A 82 10.31 15.13 -57.31
CA PRO A 82 9.47 16.30 -57.00
C PRO A 82 8.16 16.40 -57.85
N ALA A 83 7.41 17.52 -57.73
CA ALA A 83 6.21 17.84 -58.53
C ALA A 83 6.51 18.78 -59.72
N PRO A 84 5.53 19.06 -60.62
CA PRO A 84 5.12 20.46 -60.77
C PRO A 84 3.61 20.76 -61.06
N SER A 85 3.21 21.92 -60.55
CA SER A 85 2.09 22.84 -60.86
C SER A 85 1.09 22.63 -62.03
N SER A 86 -0.20 22.81 -61.73
CA SER A 86 -1.11 23.87 -62.28
C SER A 86 -2.43 23.88 -61.48
N GLY A 87 -3.22 24.97 -61.34
CA GLY A 87 -2.99 26.39 -61.63
C GLY A 87 -4.27 27.25 -61.43
N LEU A 88 -4.14 28.44 -60.82
CA LEU A 88 -5.06 29.61 -60.81
C LEU A 88 -6.58 29.43 -60.58
N LEU A 89 -7.12 30.02 -59.50
CA LEU A 89 -7.97 31.24 -59.57
C LEU A 89 -8.20 31.87 -58.17
N TRP A 90 -8.87 33.04 -58.14
CA TRP A 90 -8.94 33.98 -57.00
C TRP A 90 -10.17 33.77 -56.10
N ASP A 91 -9.99 33.84 -54.77
CA ASP A 91 -10.44 34.98 -53.92
C ASP A 91 -10.25 34.66 -52.42
N GLU A 92 -9.88 35.66 -51.60
CA GLU A 92 -9.57 35.50 -50.17
C GLU A 92 -10.55 36.25 -49.25
N PRO A 93 -11.44 35.55 -48.52
CA PRO A 93 -12.17 36.08 -47.37
C PRO A 93 -11.36 35.95 -46.07
N PRO A 94 -11.60 36.81 -45.06
CA PRO A 94 -10.63 37.07 -43.99
C PRO A 94 -10.35 35.88 -43.06
N SER A 95 -9.08 35.79 -42.63
CA SER A 95 -8.53 34.85 -41.64
C SER A 95 -9.46 34.57 -40.46
N ALA A 96 -10.15 33.43 -40.49
CA ALA A 96 -10.84 32.89 -39.33
C ALA A 96 -9.84 32.67 -38.18
N VAL A 97 -10.10 33.25 -37.01
CA VAL A 97 -9.20 33.17 -35.85
C VAL A 97 -8.95 31.71 -35.50
N ALA A 98 -7.69 31.27 -35.65
CA ALA A 98 -7.32 29.90 -35.37
C ALA A 98 -7.69 29.54 -33.91
N PRO A 99 -8.36 28.39 -33.67
CA PRO A 99 -8.71 27.99 -32.32
C PRO A 99 -7.44 27.89 -31.47
N PRO A 100 -7.47 28.33 -30.19
CA PRO A 100 -6.28 28.43 -29.37
C PRO A 100 -5.54 27.09 -29.36
N LYS A 101 -4.26 27.12 -29.76
CA LYS A 101 -3.41 25.93 -29.88
C LYS A 101 -3.48 25.15 -28.57
N LYS A 102 -4.24 24.03 -28.55
CA LYS A 102 -4.45 23.22 -27.35
C LYS A 102 -3.09 22.88 -26.77
N GLY A 103 -2.82 23.41 -25.57
CA GLY A 103 -1.50 23.32 -24.94
C GLY A 103 -1.02 21.88 -24.97
N ARG A 104 0.21 21.67 -25.48
CA ARG A 104 0.82 20.34 -25.68
C ARG A 104 0.67 19.54 -24.40
N ARG A 105 -0.31 18.60 -24.35
CA ARG A 105 -0.69 17.86 -23.14
C ARG A 105 0.57 17.33 -22.47
N LYS A 106 0.92 17.88 -21.30
CA LYS A 106 2.09 17.47 -20.52
C LYS A 106 1.95 15.95 -20.26
N ARG A 107 2.90 15.16 -20.75
CA ARG A 107 2.90 13.69 -20.65
C ARG A 107 3.41 13.28 -19.26
N GLY A 108 2.50 13.18 -18.30
CA GLY A 108 2.78 12.68 -16.95
C GLY A 108 1.72 13.12 -15.97
N VAL A 109 1.87 12.76 -14.70
CA VAL A 109 1.22 13.43 -13.56
C VAL A 109 2.16 14.55 -13.13
N LEU A 110 1.61 15.72 -12.78
CA LEU A 110 2.40 16.89 -12.40
C LEU A 110 2.27 17.11 -10.89
N PRO A 111 3.31 17.60 -10.20
CA PRO A 111 3.19 17.97 -8.79
C PRO A 111 2.40 19.27 -8.63
N ALA A 112 1.61 19.36 -7.56
CA ALA A 112 0.93 20.59 -7.17
C ALA A 112 1.94 21.71 -6.83
N PRO A 113 1.60 22.99 -7.07
CA PRO A 113 2.41 24.11 -6.58
C PRO A 113 2.53 24.09 -5.05
N ILE A 114 3.76 24.05 -4.53
CA ILE A 114 4.04 24.07 -3.10
C ILE A 114 3.81 25.48 -2.54
N SER A 115 3.03 25.61 -1.46
CA SER A 115 2.85 26.88 -0.76
C SER A 115 4.10 27.24 0.05
N ALA A 116 4.33 28.54 0.29
CA ALA A 116 5.43 29.00 1.14
C ALA A 116 5.38 28.38 2.55
N ASP A 117 4.16 28.25 3.09
CA ASP A 117 3.85 27.61 4.36
C ASP A 117 4.24 26.11 4.41
N VAL A 118 3.95 25.32 3.36
CA VAL A 118 4.39 23.91 3.27
C VAL A 118 5.92 23.82 3.15
N ALA A 119 6.55 24.75 2.42
CA ALA A 119 7.99 24.81 2.27
C ALA A 119 8.70 25.18 3.60
N GLU A 120 8.15 26.13 4.36
CA GLU A 120 8.65 26.54 5.68
C GLU A 120 8.59 25.38 6.69
N VAL A 121 7.43 24.70 6.77
CA VAL A 121 7.27 23.52 7.64
C VAL A 121 8.23 22.39 7.24
N ALA A 122 8.47 22.18 5.95
CA ALA A 122 9.43 21.18 5.48
C ALA A 122 10.88 21.55 5.80
N ALA A 123 11.24 22.83 5.76
CA ALA A 123 12.57 23.32 6.15
C ALA A 123 12.80 23.26 7.67
N GLY A 124 11.72 23.32 8.48
CA GLY A 124 11.77 23.19 9.94
C GLY A 124 11.91 21.74 10.45
N LEU A 125 11.66 20.72 9.62
CA LEU A 125 11.79 19.32 10.01
C LEU A 125 13.27 18.87 10.11
N PRO A 126 13.64 18.06 11.12
CA PRO A 126 14.93 17.38 11.13
C PRO A 126 15.08 16.43 9.92
N PRO A 127 16.25 16.39 9.25
CA PRO A 127 16.43 15.66 7.98
C PRO A 127 16.34 14.12 8.11
N ASN A 128 16.38 13.61 9.33
CA ASN A 128 16.15 12.21 9.69
C ASN A 128 14.66 11.86 9.86
N VAL A 129 13.74 12.84 9.81
CA VAL A 129 12.28 12.62 9.82
C VAL A 129 11.73 12.47 8.41
N ARG A 130 11.09 11.33 8.14
CA ARG A 130 10.44 11.02 6.87
C ARG A 130 8.97 10.70 7.07
N LEU A 131 8.12 11.67 6.74
CA LEU A 131 6.68 11.48 6.68
C LEU A 131 6.28 10.90 5.31
N GLY A 132 5.12 10.26 5.26
CA GLY A 132 4.65 9.53 4.09
C GLY A 132 3.23 9.02 4.24
N THR A 133 2.72 8.37 3.20
CA THR A 133 1.31 7.95 3.14
C THR A 133 1.13 6.46 2.84
N SER A 134 -0.05 5.92 3.13
CA SER A 134 -0.44 4.56 2.73
C SER A 134 -0.89 4.56 1.27
N SER A 135 0.03 4.24 0.35
CA SER A 135 -0.08 4.52 -1.09
C SER A 135 -0.18 6.02 -1.43
N TRP A 136 -0.06 6.35 -2.72
CA TRP A 136 -0.05 7.70 -3.28
C TRP A 136 -1.23 8.02 -4.21
N TYR A 137 -1.93 7.01 -4.74
CA TYR A 137 -2.70 7.15 -5.99
C TYR A 137 -4.16 7.68 -5.86
N PHE A 138 -4.40 8.67 -5.00
CA PHE A 138 -5.76 9.17 -4.69
C PHE A 138 -6.12 10.42 -5.50
N PRO A 139 -7.23 10.41 -6.29
CA PRO A 139 -7.64 11.57 -7.10
C PRO A 139 -7.95 12.85 -6.31
N GLY A 140 -8.49 12.72 -5.08
CA GLY A 140 -8.78 13.88 -4.22
C GLY A 140 -7.57 14.67 -3.74
N TRP A 141 -6.34 14.25 -4.09
CA TRP A 141 -5.12 15.02 -3.83
C TRP A 141 -4.75 16.00 -4.95
N ASN A 142 -5.64 16.24 -5.92
CA ASN A 142 -5.54 17.39 -6.81
C ASN A 142 -5.48 18.69 -5.98
N GLY A 143 -4.54 19.57 -6.29
CA GLY A 143 -4.24 20.79 -5.52
C GLY A 143 -3.43 20.58 -4.24
N ILE A 144 -3.19 19.35 -3.80
CA ILE A 144 -2.40 19.02 -2.60
C ILE A 144 -1.07 18.36 -2.98
N VAL A 145 -1.13 17.33 -3.81
CA VAL A 145 0.04 16.59 -4.32
C VAL A 145 0.11 16.68 -5.85
N TYR A 146 -1.03 16.82 -6.54
CA TYR A 146 -1.11 16.76 -8.00
C TYR A 146 -1.66 18.06 -8.62
N ASP A 147 -1.05 18.53 -9.72
CA ASP A 147 -1.56 19.59 -10.59
C ASP A 147 -2.48 18.99 -11.67
N GLY A 148 -3.78 18.87 -11.31
CA GLY A 148 -4.85 18.45 -12.21
C GLY A 148 -5.59 17.17 -11.82
N ASP A 149 -6.81 17.00 -12.34
CA ASP A 149 -7.63 15.81 -12.13
C ASP A 149 -7.09 14.61 -12.91
N PHE A 150 -6.71 13.55 -12.19
CA PHE A 150 -6.20 12.31 -12.77
C PHE A 150 -6.93 11.08 -12.22
N ALA A 151 -7.29 10.15 -13.11
CA ALA A 151 -7.86 8.87 -12.72
C ALA A 151 -6.85 8.06 -11.85
N GLN A 152 -7.36 7.35 -10.86
CA GLN A 152 -6.58 6.51 -9.94
C GLN A 152 -5.65 5.52 -10.66
N THR A 153 -6.08 4.96 -11.78
CA THR A 153 -5.28 4.06 -12.62
C THR A 153 -4.04 4.73 -13.22
N LYS A 154 -4.14 6.02 -13.58
CA LYS A 154 -2.99 6.82 -14.03
C LYS A 154 -2.09 7.18 -12.85
N LEU A 155 -2.66 7.66 -11.74
CA LEU A 155 -1.89 8.00 -10.54
C LEU A 155 -1.09 6.79 -10.01
N SER A 156 -1.65 5.58 -10.06
CA SER A 156 -0.98 4.33 -9.65
C SER A 156 0.24 3.97 -10.52
N ARG A 157 0.30 4.49 -11.76
CA ARG A 157 1.40 4.25 -12.70
C ARG A 157 2.42 5.38 -12.80
N GLU A 158 1.96 6.63 -12.74
CA GLU A 158 2.71 7.85 -13.07
C GLU A 158 2.75 8.88 -11.93
N GLY A 159 1.94 8.71 -10.88
CA GLY A 159 1.80 9.69 -9.80
C GLY A 159 2.91 9.66 -8.75
N LEU A 160 3.74 8.60 -8.71
CA LEU A 160 4.80 8.49 -7.70
C LEU A 160 5.93 9.51 -7.94
N GLU A 161 6.19 9.89 -9.20
CA GLU A 161 7.16 10.93 -9.56
C GLU A 161 6.74 12.30 -8.99
N ALA A 162 5.50 12.73 -9.25
CA ALA A 162 4.94 13.94 -8.66
C ALA A 162 4.93 13.87 -7.11
N TYR A 163 4.48 12.75 -6.54
CA TYR A 163 4.48 12.52 -5.09
C TYR A 163 5.87 12.71 -4.46
N GLY A 164 6.91 12.10 -5.05
CA GLY A 164 8.29 12.14 -4.56
C GLY A 164 8.96 13.52 -4.62
N THR A 165 8.35 14.50 -5.31
CA THR A 165 8.81 15.90 -5.31
C THR A 165 8.17 16.76 -4.22
N HIS A 166 7.09 16.31 -3.57
CA HIS A 166 6.47 17.07 -2.48
C HIS A 166 7.37 17.04 -1.23
N PRO A 167 7.77 18.20 -0.66
CA PRO A 167 8.94 18.27 0.21
C PRO A 167 8.79 17.50 1.54
N LEU A 168 7.55 17.38 2.05
CA LEU A 168 7.23 16.60 3.26
C LEU A 168 7.11 15.08 3.03
N LEU A 169 6.93 14.62 1.79
CA LEU A 169 6.58 13.23 1.48
C LEU A 169 7.83 12.44 1.08
N LYS A 170 8.61 12.07 2.09
CA LYS A 170 9.91 11.37 1.98
C LYS A 170 9.81 9.85 2.19
N SER A 171 8.59 9.34 2.34
CA SER A 171 8.28 7.92 2.51
C SER A 171 6.95 7.56 1.87
N VAL A 172 6.71 6.28 1.57
CA VAL A 172 5.38 5.75 1.23
C VAL A 172 5.27 4.28 1.63
N SER A 173 4.10 3.87 2.12
CA SER A 173 3.79 2.46 2.44
C SER A 173 3.24 1.75 1.20
N LEU A 174 3.97 0.75 0.73
CA LEU A 174 3.56 -0.20 -0.30
C LEU A 174 2.77 -1.33 0.34
N ASP A 175 1.45 -1.17 0.44
CA ASP A 175 0.53 -2.18 0.99
C ASP A 175 0.06 -3.21 -0.04
N ARG A 176 0.28 -2.98 -1.35
CA ARG A 176 -0.15 -3.90 -2.43
C ARG A 176 0.50 -5.28 -2.31
N SER A 177 1.76 -5.33 -1.85
CA SER A 177 2.54 -6.55 -1.63
C SER A 177 1.94 -7.50 -0.58
N PHE A 178 0.99 -7.03 0.25
CA PHE A 178 0.21 -7.87 1.16
C PHE A 178 -0.66 -8.89 0.40
N TYR A 179 -1.24 -8.48 -0.74
CA TYR A 179 -2.18 -9.29 -1.51
C TYR A 179 -1.50 -10.19 -2.56
N GLY A 180 -0.24 -9.91 -2.89
CA GLY A 180 0.57 -10.71 -3.81
C GLY A 180 1.97 -10.12 -3.97
N PRO A 181 3.03 -10.94 -4.15
CA PRO A 181 4.39 -10.48 -4.40
C PRO A 181 4.51 -9.42 -5.51
N LEU A 182 5.48 -8.53 -5.36
CA LEU A 182 5.88 -7.56 -6.39
C LEU A 182 7.21 -7.98 -7.02
N SER A 183 7.35 -7.77 -8.33
CA SER A 183 8.56 -8.14 -9.04
C SER A 183 9.74 -7.19 -8.74
N VAL A 184 10.97 -7.66 -8.93
CA VAL A 184 12.18 -6.80 -8.91
C VAL A 184 12.02 -5.61 -9.86
N ALA A 185 11.40 -5.83 -11.02
CA ALA A 185 11.16 -4.78 -12.02
C ALA A 185 10.14 -3.72 -11.55
N ASP A 186 9.10 -4.11 -10.80
CA ASP A 186 8.17 -3.16 -10.18
C ASP A 186 8.85 -2.32 -9.11
N TYR A 187 9.59 -2.96 -8.21
CA TYR A 187 10.38 -2.27 -7.20
C TYR A 187 11.39 -1.30 -7.83
N LEU A 188 12.16 -1.73 -8.84
CA LEU A 188 13.09 -0.87 -9.58
C LEU A 188 12.39 0.32 -10.25
N ARG A 189 11.23 0.09 -10.87
CA ARG A 189 10.40 1.14 -11.46
C ARG A 189 9.88 2.13 -10.41
N TYR A 190 9.62 1.71 -9.18
CA TYR A 190 9.27 2.61 -8.08
C TYR A 190 10.50 3.38 -7.57
N ALA A 191 11.66 2.73 -7.43
CA ALA A 191 12.92 3.33 -6.98
C ALA A 191 13.49 4.40 -7.94
N GLN A 192 13.16 4.30 -9.23
CA GLN A 192 13.53 5.28 -10.26
C GLN A 192 12.64 6.54 -10.28
N GLN A 193 11.46 6.53 -9.64
CA GLN A 193 10.53 7.66 -9.61
C GLN A 193 10.73 8.60 -8.41
N VAL A 194 11.64 8.30 -7.47
CA VAL A 194 11.80 9.05 -6.22
C VAL A 194 13.25 9.43 -5.91
N PRO A 195 13.51 10.51 -5.17
CA PRO A 195 14.85 10.93 -4.72
C PRO A 195 15.59 9.87 -3.88
N ASP A 196 16.93 9.96 -3.81
CA ASP A 196 17.77 8.98 -3.08
C ASP A 196 17.68 9.05 -1.55
N ASP A 197 17.17 10.15 -0.99
CA ASP A 197 16.85 10.27 0.43
C ASP A 197 15.50 9.63 0.79
N PHE A 198 14.66 9.29 -0.19
CA PHE A 198 13.34 8.68 0.00
C PHE A 198 13.44 7.24 0.52
N ARG A 199 12.51 6.83 1.39
CA ARG A 199 12.49 5.47 1.97
C ARG A 199 11.11 4.82 1.83
N PHE A 200 11.03 3.70 1.12
CA PHE A 200 9.82 2.89 1.06
C PHE A 200 9.64 2.07 2.35
N VAL A 201 8.39 2.00 2.80
CA VAL A 201 7.90 1.03 3.79
C VAL A 201 7.15 -0.04 3.00
N VAL A 202 7.59 -1.29 3.03
CA VAL A 202 7.02 -2.35 2.20
C VAL A 202 6.39 -3.42 3.08
N LYS A 203 5.12 -3.71 2.86
CA LYS A 203 4.37 -4.65 3.69
C LYS A 203 4.54 -6.09 3.19
N ALA A 204 4.84 -7.01 4.10
CA ALA A 204 5.00 -8.42 3.78
C ALA A 204 3.70 -9.06 3.25
N PRO A 205 3.77 -10.10 2.40
CA PRO A 205 2.60 -10.85 1.93
C PRO A 205 1.81 -11.52 3.05
N ALA A 206 0.48 -11.50 2.94
CA ALA A 206 -0.44 -12.21 3.84
C ALA A 206 -0.13 -13.71 3.93
N ALA A 207 0.41 -14.30 2.85
CA ALA A 207 0.86 -15.69 2.78
C ALA A 207 1.85 -16.08 3.89
N VAL A 208 2.61 -15.14 4.47
CA VAL A 208 3.53 -15.40 5.59
C VAL A 208 3.14 -14.70 6.90
N THR A 209 2.30 -13.65 6.89
CA THR A 209 1.91 -12.90 8.11
C THR A 209 0.46 -13.08 8.57
N ASP A 210 -0.41 -13.75 7.82
CA ASP A 210 -1.73 -14.15 8.30
C ASP A 210 -1.72 -15.61 8.75
N ALA A 211 -2.22 -15.90 9.96
CA ALA A 211 -2.25 -17.27 10.48
C ALA A 211 -3.36 -18.13 9.84
N VAL A 212 -4.28 -17.50 9.12
CA VAL A 212 -5.41 -18.14 8.44
C VAL A 212 -5.48 -17.70 6.99
N ILE A 213 -5.88 -18.64 6.12
CA ILE A 213 -6.43 -18.27 4.81
C ILE A 213 -7.77 -17.59 5.09
N ARG A 214 -8.07 -16.52 4.34
CA ARG A 214 -9.35 -15.81 4.44
C ARG A 214 -10.12 -15.88 3.14
N GLY A 215 -11.45 -15.85 3.23
CA GLY A 215 -12.36 -15.86 2.09
C GLY A 215 -12.47 -14.48 1.43
N ARG A 216 -13.68 -14.05 1.06
CA ARG A 216 -13.91 -12.81 0.29
C ARG A 216 -14.41 -11.62 1.12
N ARG A 217 -14.82 -11.82 2.38
CA ARG A 217 -15.38 -10.77 3.27
C ARG A 217 -14.66 -10.63 4.62
N GLY A 218 -13.54 -11.33 4.83
CA GLY A 218 -12.74 -11.30 6.06
C GLY A 218 -12.73 -12.60 6.85
N GLU A 219 -13.67 -13.50 6.56
CA GLU A 219 -13.87 -14.79 7.21
C GLU A 219 -12.63 -15.70 7.09
N PRO A 220 -12.10 -16.24 8.20
CA PRO A 220 -11.13 -17.34 8.15
C PRO A 220 -11.76 -18.57 7.47
N SER A 221 -11.08 -19.11 6.45
CA SER A 221 -11.50 -20.33 5.74
C SER A 221 -10.69 -21.57 6.14
N GLY A 222 -9.52 -21.39 6.76
CA GLY A 222 -8.68 -22.47 7.28
C GLY A 222 -7.33 -21.95 7.79
N PRO A 223 -6.49 -22.79 8.41
CA PRO A 223 -5.13 -22.42 8.77
C PRO A 223 -4.30 -22.13 7.52
N ASN A 224 -3.42 -21.13 7.58
CA ASN A 224 -2.48 -20.84 6.50
C ASN A 224 -1.23 -21.73 6.63
N PRO A 225 -0.95 -22.64 5.67
CA PRO A 225 0.19 -23.55 5.75
C PRO A 225 1.55 -22.85 5.62
N THR A 226 1.63 -21.67 4.99
CA THR A 226 2.87 -20.90 4.82
C THR A 226 3.05 -19.79 5.87
N PHE A 227 2.22 -19.77 6.92
CA PHE A 227 2.36 -18.82 8.02
C PHE A 227 3.71 -19.01 8.75
N LEU A 228 4.52 -17.95 8.79
CA LEU A 228 5.91 -17.97 9.25
C LEU A 228 6.87 -18.86 8.43
N ASP A 229 6.62 -19.03 7.12
CA ASP A 229 7.58 -19.62 6.18
C ASP A 229 8.67 -18.59 5.81
N ALA A 230 9.84 -18.69 6.47
CA ALA A 230 10.98 -17.80 6.23
C ALA A 230 11.64 -17.98 4.84
N PRO A 231 11.84 -19.21 4.30
CA PRO A 231 12.26 -19.40 2.90
C PRO A 231 11.33 -18.76 1.87
N LEU A 232 10.00 -18.83 2.06
CA LEU A 232 9.01 -18.17 1.20
C LEU A 232 9.09 -16.65 1.33
N ALA A 233 9.11 -16.12 2.57
CA ALA A 233 9.28 -14.70 2.82
C ALA A 233 10.57 -14.14 2.20
N THR A 234 11.65 -14.93 2.26
CA THR A 234 12.95 -14.58 1.67
C THR A 234 12.84 -14.43 0.15
N ARG A 235 12.33 -15.45 -0.54
CA ARG A 235 12.31 -15.53 -2.00
C ARG A 235 11.27 -14.61 -2.65
N GLU A 236 10.07 -14.51 -2.07
CA GLU A 236 8.93 -13.80 -2.69
C GLU A 236 8.81 -12.34 -2.23
N PHE A 237 9.48 -11.95 -1.14
CA PHE A 237 9.32 -10.62 -0.55
C PHE A 237 10.65 -9.93 -0.23
N VAL A 238 11.52 -10.52 0.59
CA VAL A 238 12.75 -9.86 1.04
C VAL A 238 13.71 -9.61 -0.12
N GLN A 239 14.14 -10.66 -0.82
CA GLN A 239 15.15 -10.53 -1.88
C GLN A 239 14.65 -9.62 -3.03
N PRO A 240 13.41 -9.77 -3.57
CA PRO A 240 12.95 -8.89 -4.64
C PRO A 240 12.82 -7.42 -4.24
N CYS A 241 12.47 -7.15 -2.97
CA CYS A 241 12.40 -5.81 -2.40
C CYS A 241 13.80 -5.16 -2.30
N LEU A 242 14.79 -5.90 -1.79
CA LEU A 242 16.18 -5.44 -1.69
C LEU A 242 16.81 -5.23 -3.07
N ASP A 243 16.65 -6.17 -3.99
CA ASP A 243 17.24 -6.10 -5.34
C ASP A 243 16.67 -4.94 -6.17
N GLY A 244 15.36 -4.69 -6.05
CA GLY A 244 14.68 -3.65 -6.83
C GLY A 244 14.75 -2.26 -6.22
N LEU A 245 14.63 -2.12 -4.89
CA LEU A 245 14.68 -0.80 -4.23
C LEU A 245 16.09 -0.39 -3.80
N GLY A 246 16.99 -1.34 -3.58
CA GLY A 246 18.33 -1.09 -3.03
C GLY A 246 18.26 -0.24 -1.75
N ARG A 247 19.07 0.82 -1.70
CA ARG A 247 19.13 1.77 -0.56
C ARG A 247 17.82 2.51 -0.28
N LYS A 248 16.82 2.46 -1.18
CA LYS A 248 15.50 3.05 -0.96
C LYS A 248 14.55 2.11 -0.18
N ALA A 249 14.89 0.83 0.03
CA ALA A 249 14.18 -0.05 0.96
C ALA A 249 14.46 0.42 2.41
N GLY A 250 13.55 1.20 2.99
CA GLY A 250 13.68 1.67 4.38
C GLY A 250 13.24 0.61 5.38
N VAL A 251 12.02 0.09 5.22
CA VAL A 251 11.45 -0.87 6.17
C VAL A 251 10.72 -2.00 5.44
N LEU A 252 10.99 -3.24 5.81
CA LEU A 252 10.16 -4.40 5.47
C LEU A 252 9.28 -4.72 6.68
N VAL A 253 7.99 -4.36 6.60
CA VAL A 253 7.03 -4.47 7.70
C VAL A 253 6.25 -5.77 7.59
N PHE A 254 6.53 -6.69 8.51
CA PHE A 254 5.72 -7.88 8.73
C PHE A 254 4.54 -7.50 9.63
N GLN A 255 3.48 -7.00 9.01
CA GLN A 255 2.21 -6.73 9.69
C GLN A 255 1.42 -8.03 9.84
N PHE A 256 1.32 -8.51 11.07
CA PHE A 256 0.51 -9.69 11.41
C PHE A 256 -0.97 -9.30 11.52
N SER A 257 -1.83 -10.07 10.85
CA SER A 257 -3.28 -9.97 11.00
C SER A 257 -3.73 -10.44 12.39
N PRO A 258 -4.96 -10.09 12.84
CA PRO A 258 -5.53 -10.63 14.08
C PRO A 258 -5.45 -12.17 14.11
N LEU A 259 -4.81 -12.69 15.14
CA LEU A 259 -4.44 -14.10 15.26
C LEU A 259 -5.56 -14.94 15.91
N PRO A 260 -5.70 -16.24 15.55
CA PRO A 260 -6.60 -17.15 16.24
C PRO A 260 -6.29 -17.29 17.74
N ASP A 261 -7.34 -17.40 18.56
CA ASP A 261 -7.25 -17.51 20.02
C ASP A 261 -6.38 -18.69 20.48
N GLN A 262 -6.33 -19.78 19.71
CA GLN A 262 -5.49 -20.96 19.98
C GLN A 262 -3.98 -20.65 19.95
N LEU A 263 -3.55 -19.62 19.20
CA LEU A 263 -2.18 -19.11 19.21
C LEU A 263 -1.98 -18.07 20.32
N LEU A 264 -2.97 -17.19 20.54
CA LEU A 264 -2.92 -16.16 21.59
C LEU A 264 -2.95 -16.77 23.01
N ALA A 265 -3.53 -17.96 23.18
CA ALA A 265 -3.48 -18.76 24.41
C ALA A 265 -2.08 -19.34 24.72
N GLN A 266 -1.15 -19.33 23.75
CA GLN A 266 0.21 -19.86 23.89
C GLN A 266 1.26 -18.79 23.53
N PRO A 267 1.24 -17.60 24.17
CA PRO A 267 1.98 -16.44 23.69
C PRO A 267 3.50 -16.63 23.73
N ALA A 268 4.03 -17.41 24.69
CA ALA A 268 5.45 -17.74 24.75
C ALA A 268 5.91 -18.53 23.51
N ALA A 269 5.21 -19.62 23.16
CA ALA A 269 5.53 -20.44 21.99
C ALA A 269 5.32 -19.68 20.67
N LEU A 270 4.34 -18.78 20.61
CA LEU A 270 4.16 -17.88 19.46
C LEU A 270 5.32 -16.87 19.32
N ILE A 271 5.77 -16.26 20.41
CA ILE A 271 6.95 -15.37 20.42
C ILE A 271 8.20 -16.13 19.95
N ASP A 272 8.36 -17.38 20.38
CA ASP A 272 9.53 -18.19 20.01
C ASP A 272 9.48 -18.60 18.53
N ARG A 273 8.28 -18.88 17.98
CA ARG A 273 8.08 -19.07 16.52
C ARG A 273 8.36 -17.80 15.72
N LEU A 274 7.95 -16.63 16.22
CA LEU A 274 8.25 -15.34 15.59
C LEU A 274 9.77 -15.08 15.61
N ALA A 275 10.44 -15.32 16.73
CA ALA A 275 11.89 -15.18 16.84
C ALA A 275 12.63 -16.11 15.86
N ALA A 276 12.23 -17.38 15.79
CA ALA A 276 12.80 -18.34 14.84
C ALA A 276 12.58 -17.94 13.37
N PHE A 277 11.42 -17.37 13.03
CA PHE A 277 11.13 -16.83 11.70
C PHE A 277 12.07 -15.68 11.34
N PHE A 278 12.20 -14.67 12.19
CA PHE A 278 13.08 -13.52 11.91
C PHE A 278 14.57 -13.91 11.90
N ALA A 279 14.99 -14.84 12.76
CA ALA A 279 16.35 -15.38 12.78
C ALA A 279 16.71 -16.19 11.51
N ALA A 280 15.71 -16.62 10.74
CA ALA A 280 15.87 -17.35 9.48
C ALA A 280 15.70 -16.47 8.22
N LEU A 281 15.47 -15.15 8.38
CA LEU A 281 15.52 -14.19 7.27
C LEU A 281 16.97 -13.77 6.96
N PRO A 282 17.27 -13.28 5.74
CA PRO A 282 18.59 -12.76 5.39
C PRO A 282 19.06 -11.62 6.30
N PRO A 283 20.36 -11.51 6.62
CA PRO A 283 20.89 -10.36 7.32
C PRO A 283 20.74 -9.09 6.46
N LEU A 284 20.36 -7.97 7.09
CA LEU A 284 20.25 -6.66 6.45
C LEU A 284 21.53 -5.82 6.62
N PRO A 285 21.76 -4.81 5.76
CA PRO A 285 22.90 -3.90 5.92
C PRO A 285 22.88 -3.17 7.27
N PRO A 286 24.03 -3.09 7.98
CA PRO A 286 24.10 -2.49 9.31
C PRO A 286 24.02 -0.95 9.33
N ASP A 287 24.00 -0.29 8.16
CA ASP A 287 23.90 1.16 8.01
C ASP A 287 22.78 1.75 8.88
N ALA A 288 23.05 2.84 9.61
CA ALA A 288 22.08 3.45 10.53
C ALA A 288 20.75 3.85 9.85
N ASP A 289 20.83 4.38 8.62
CA ASP A 289 19.71 4.75 7.74
C ASP A 289 19.40 3.67 6.68
N GLY A 290 19.95 2.47 6.85
CA GLY A 290 19.73 1.32 5.99
C GLY A 290 18.42 0.58 6.30
N THR A 291 18.18 -0.48 5.53
CA THR A 291 16.96 -1.28 5.62
C THR A 291 16.77 -1.90 7.00
N ARG A 292 15.53 -1.96 7.48
CA ARG A 292 15.16 -2.67 8.72
C ARG A 292 14.00 -3.64 8.50
N TYR A 293 14.05 -4.77 9.20
CA TYR A 293 12.84 -5.53 9.50
C TYR A 293 12.09 -4.83 10.62
N ALA A 294 10.77 -4.72 10.45
CA ALA A 294 9.89 -4.33 11.54
C ALA A 294 8.71 -5.29 11.65
N ILE A 295 8.27 -5.56 12.86
CA ILE A 295 7.03 -6.28 13.13
C ILE A 295 5.94 -5.31 13.56
N GLU A 296 4.74 -5.49 13.03
CA GLU A 296 3.54 -4.77 13.46
C GLU A 296 2.47 -5.79 13.85
N ILE A 297 1.93 -5.70 15.05
CA ILE A 297 0.93 -6.65 15.57
C ILE A 297 -0.48 -6.05 15.56
N ARG A 298 -1.49 -6.90 15.73
CA ARG A 298 -2.92 -6.52 15.82
C ARG A 298 -3.61 -7.02 17.07
N ASP A 299 -2.84 -7.55 18.02
CA ASP A 299 -3.31 -8.18 19.25
C ASP A 299 -2.49 -7.67 20.44
N ALA A 300 -3.05 -6.73 21.20
CA ALA A 300 -2.36 -6.04 22.31
C ALA A 300 -1.82 -6.99 23.39
N SER A 301 -2.39 -8.19 23.55
CA SER A 301 -1.94 -9.23 24.47
C SER A 301 -0.52 -9.76 24.18
N LEU A 302 0.00 -9.57 22.96
CA LEU A 302 1.37 -9.94 22.61
C LEU A 302 2.40 -8.84 22.93
N LEU A 303 1.96 -7.61 23.22
CA LEU A 303 2.85 -6.47 23.53
C LEU A 303 3.45 -6.60 24.95
N THR A 304 4.36 -7.56 25.09
CA THR A 304 4.92 -8.00 26.37
C THR A 304 6.44 -7.77 26.44
N PRO A 305 7.03 -7.68 27.65
CA PRO A 305 8.47 -7.61 27.80
C PRO A 305 9.24 -8.83 27.25
N ARG A 306 8.60 -10.02 27.12
CA ARG A 306 9.22 -11.18 26.44
C ARG A 306 9.31 -10.92 24.93
N PHE A 307 8.21 -10.49 24.33
CA PHE A 307 8.12 -10.18 22.90
C PHE A 307 9.15 -9.12 22.50
N ILE A 308 9.18 -7.98 23.20
CA ILE A 308 10.11 -6.88 22.90
C ILE A 308 11.58 -7.31 23.02
N ARG A 309 11.97 -8.07 24.06
CA ARG A 309 13.34 -8.58 24.18
C ARG A 309 13.72 -9.58 23.09
N ALA A 310 12.77 -10.38 22.60
CA ALA A 310 13.00 -11.27 21.46
C ALA A 310 13.26 -10.49 20.16
N LEU A 311 12.61 -9.34 19.96
CA LEU A 311 12.88 -8.44 18.84
C LEU A 311 14.26 -7.76 18.97
N ALA A 312 14.57 -7.24 20.16
CA ALA A 312 15.85 -6.60 20.45
C ALA A 312 17.05 -7.52 20.15
N ALA A 313 16.97 -8.77 20.59
CA ALA A 313 18.01 -9.80 20.36
C ALA A 313 18.23 -10.15 18.88
N LEU A 314 17.32 -9.75 17.98
CA LEU A 314 17.39 -10.00 16.54
C LEU A 314 17.54 -8.70 15.72
N GLY A 315 17.66 -7.54 16.36
CA GLY A 315 17.69 -6.23 15.68
C GLY A 315 16.38 -5.85 14.96
N VAL A 316 15.29 -6.60 15.18
CA VAL A 316 13.99 -6.34 14.57
C VAL A 316 13.32 -5.17 15.29
N ARG A 317 12.79 -4.20 14.53
CA ARG A 317 12.11 -3.05 15.13
C ARG A 317 10.64 -3.35 15.44
N TYR A 318 10.14 -2.78 16.54
CA TYR A 318 8.71 -2.71 16.78
C TYR A 318 8.12 -1.55 15.98
N CYS A 319 7.11 -1.83 15.14
CA CYS A 319 6.35 -0.81 14.43
C CYS A 319 5.14 -0.42 15.29
N VAL A 320 5.04 0.88 15.62
CA VAL A 320 3.89 1.45 16.31
C VAL A 320 2.70 1.46 15.36
N GLY A 321 1.80 0.50 15.51
CA GLY A 321 0.58 0.37 14.71
C GLY A 321 -0.57 1.08 15.41
N LEU A 322 -1.15 2.10 14.76
CA LEU A 322 -2.34 2.78 15.27
C LEU A 322 -3.58 2.19 14.60
N HIS A 323 -4.33 1.42 15.41
CA HIS A 323 -5.44 0.58 14.98
C HIS A 323 -6.31 0.25 16.21
N ALA A 324 -7.63 0.11 16.06
CA ALA A 324 -8.59 -0.08 17.16
C ALA A 324 -8.43 -1.38 18.00
N ARG A 325 -7.42 -2.23 17.74
CA ARG A 325 -7.04 -3.40 18.56
C ARG A 325 -5.73 -3.19 19.34
N MET A 326 -5.08 -2.04 19.19
CA MET A 326 -3.80 -1.70 19.80
C MET A 326 -3.96 -0.60 20.85
N PRO A 327 -3.06 -0.49 21.85
CA PRO A 327 -3.03 0.64 22.76
C PRO A 327 -2.72 1.96 22.03
N ASP A 328 -2.97 3.08 22.69
CA ASP A 328 -2.53 4.40 22.24
C ASP A 328 -0.99 4.49 22.07
N PRO A 329 -0.46 5.45 21.29
CA PRO A 329 0.97 5.56 21.04
C PRO A 329 1.83 5.76 22.29
N LEU A 330 1.30 6.42 23.33
CA LEU A 330 2.03 6.68 24.58
C LEU A 330 2.21 5.38 25.38
N ARG A 331 1.19 4.52 25.46
CA ARG A 331 1.33 3.15 26.01
C ARG A 331 2.28 2.28 25.18
N GLN A 332 2.32 2.46 23.85
CA GLN A 332 3.29 1.76 23.00
C GLN A 332 4.74 2.28 23.18
N ALA A 333 4.94 3.54 23.60
CA ALA A 333 6.28 4.11 23.80
C ALA A 333 7.10 3.40 24.91
N ALA A 334 6.45 2.84 25.94
CA ALA A 334 7.14 2.03 26.95
C ALA A 334 7.74 0.73 26.37
N ALA A 335 7.11 0.17 25.33
CA ALA A 335 7.64 -0.98 24.61
C ALA A 335 8.84 -0.61 23.72
N LEU A 336 8.84 0.61 23.15
CA LEU A 336 9.99 1.14 22.41
C LEU A 336 11.19 1.41 23.32
N ALA A 337 11.00 2.03 24.49
CA ALA A 337 12.09 2.27 25.44
C ALA A 337 12.78 0.96 25.89
N LEU A 338 12.01 -0.12 26.08
CA LEU A 338 12.55 -1.46 26.36
C LEU A 338 13.22 -2.13 25.15
N LEU A 339 12.85 -1.75 23.92
CA LEU A 339 13.46 -2.24 22.68
C LEU A 339 14.82 -1.60 22.41
N ASP A 340 14.95 -0.31 22.73
CA ASP A 340 16.13 0.50 22.45
C ASP A 340 17.25 0.29 23.48
N GLY A 341 16.92 0.23 24.78
CA GLY A 341 17.92 0.11 25.84
C GLY A 341 19.02 1.19 25.72
N ASP A 342 20.28 0.75 25.72
CA ASP A 342 21.45 1.63 25.57
C ASP A 342 21.80 1.97 24.11
N ALA A 343 21.14 1.32 23.13
CA ALA A 343 21.47 1.39 21.71
C ALA A 343 20.21 1.67 20.85
N PRO A 344 19.66 2.90 20.91
CA PRO A 344 18.43 3.24 20.23
C PRO A 344 18.51 3.04 18.72
N GLY A 345 17.41 2.55 18.15
CA GLY A 345 17.21 2.39 16.71
C GLY A 345 16.12 3.30 16.15
N PRO A 346 15.79 3.16 14.85
CA PRO A 346 14.81 4.02 14.20
C PRO A 346 13.39 3.85 14.75
N LEU A 347 12.64 4.94 14.77
CA LEU A 347 11.20 4.97 15.06
C LEU A 347 10.41 4.66 13.78
N ILE A 348 9.48 3.71 13.87
CA ILE A 348 8.68 3.25 12.74
C ILE A 348 7.21 3.25 13.17
N VAL A 349 6.36 4.00 12.45
CA VAL A 349 4.95 4.23 12.80
C VAL A 349 4.06 4.04 11.57
N ARG A 350 2.95 3.31 11.74
CA ARG A 350 1.91 3.14 10.71
C ARG A 350 0.55 3.54 11.24
N TRP A 351 0.15 4.78 10.94
CA TRP A 351 -1.15 5.31 11.34
C TRP A 351 -2.22 4.84 10.35
N SER A 352 -2.91 3.75 10.70
CA SER A 352 -3.76 3.02 9.75
C SER A 352 -5.21 3.50 9.74
N LEU A 353 -5.75 3.96 10.87
CA LEU A 353 -7.16 4.24 11.08
C LEU A 353 -7.37 5.18 12.28
N HIS A 354 -8.40 6.03 12.25
CA HIS A 354 -8.86 6.79 13.42
C HIS A 354 -9.38 5.84 14.52
N GLY A 355 -9.11 6.15 15.80
CA GLY A 355 -9.41 5.22 16.91
C GLY A 355 -10.90 4.86 17.06
N GLY A 356 -11.82 5.73 16.63
CA GLY A 356 -13.26 5.56 16.82
C GLY A 356 -14.04 4.79 15.74
N PHE A 357 -13.43 4.37 14.62
CA PHE A 357 -14.18 3.82 13.46
C PHE A 357 -13.72 2.44 12.99
N LYS A 358 -14.62 1.73 12.28
CA LYS A 358 -14.23 0.62 11.39
C LYS A 358 -13.80 1.16 10.02
N TYR A 359 -12.93 0.42 9.34
CA TYR A 359 -12.23 0.86 8.12
C TYR A 359 -13.18 1.21 6.95
N GLU A 360 -14.26 0.46 6.75
CA GLU A 360 -15.30 0.78 5.74
C GLU A 360 -16.08 2.07 6.06
N GLN A 361 -16.40 2.30 7.35
CA GLN A 361 -17.12 3.49 7.81
C GLN A 361 -16.27 4.75 7.59
N ALA A 362 -14.98 4.66 7.92
CA ALA A 362 -14.01 5.71 7.61
C ALA A 362 -13.85 5.94 6.10
N LYS A 363 -13.85 4.89 5.26
CA LYS A 363 -13.81 5.06 3.80
C LYS A 363 -15.00 5.90 3.30
N ALA A 364 -16.21 5.48 3.63
CA ALA A 364 -17.43 6.13 3.15
C ALA A 364 -17.63 7.56 3.70
N LYS A 365 -17.06 7.89 4.86
CA LYS A 365 -17.11 9.23 5.45
C LYS A 365 -16.06 10.20 4.87
N TYR A 366 -14.91 9.70 4.43
CA TYR A 366 -13.75 10.55 4.09
C TYR A 366 -13.42 10.65 2.59
N GLU A 367 -13.99 9.83 1.71
CA GLU A 367 -13.83 10.04 0.27
C GLU A 367 -14.38 11.43 -0.14
N PRO A 368 -13.68 12.20 -0.99
CA PRO A 368 -12.58 11.81 -1.88
C PRO A 368 -11.16 11.88 -1.30
N PHE A 369 -11.01 12.13 0.01
CA PHE A 369 -9.75 12.33 0.74
C PHE A 369 -9.04 13.66 0.42
N ASP A 370 -9.81 14.72 0.16
CA ASP A 370 -9.40 16.09 -0.19
C ASP A 370 -9.14 17.02 1.02
N LYS A 371 -9.54 16.61 2.22
CA LYS A 371 -9.49 17.43 3.44
C LYS A 371 -9.35 16.59 4.71
N LEU A 372 -9.02 17.25 5.82
CA LEU A 372 -9.23 16.70 7.15
C LEU A 372 -10.73 16.75 7.50
N VAL A 373 -11.22 15.73 8.21
CA VAL A 373 -12.65 15.52 8.52
C VAL A 373 -12.86 15.19 9.99
N ASP A 374 -12.14 14.19 10.50
CA ASP A 374 -12.08 13.86 11.93
C ASP A 374 -10.61 13.97 12.37
N GLU A 375 -10.16 15.17 12.71
CA GLU A 375 -8.81 15.38 13.24
C GLU A 375 -8.62 14.68 14.59
N ASP A 376 -7.41 14.18 14.83
CA ASP A 376 -7.03 13.54 16.10
C ASP A 376 -5.77 14.21 16.67
N PRO A 377 -5.90 15.42 17.27
CA PRO A 377 -4.77 16.13 17.84
C PRO A 377 -4.08 15.35 18.97
N ALA A 378 -4.82 14.52 19.72
CA ALA A 378 -4.27 13.73 20.80
C ALA A 378 -3.29 12.66 20.28
N THR A 379 -3.66 11.94 19.23
CA THR A 379 -2.74 11.04 18.53
C THR A 379 -1.60 11.81 17.86
N ARG A 380 -1.90 12.94 17.20
CA ARG A 380 -0.93 13.73 16.45
C ARG A 380 0.19 14.27 17.35
N SER A 381 -0.15 14.86 18.49
CA SER A 381 0.84 15.39 19.44
C SER A 381 1.62 14.27 20.14
N ALA A 382 0.98 13.15 20.49
CA ALA A 382 1.68 11.97 21.02
C ALA A 382 2.71 11.39 20.02
N LEU A 383 2.39 11.40 18.72
CA LEU A 383 3.34 11.04 17.67
C LEU A 383 4.41 12.11 17.45
N ALA A 384 4.09 13.40 17.61
CA ALA A 384 5.04 14.49 17.49
C ALA A 384 6.10 14.49 18.59
N GLU A 385 5.70 14.35 19.86
CA GLU A 385 6.61 14.20 21.00
C GLU A 385 7.51 12.97 20.87
N LEU A 386 6.97 11.87 20.34
CA LEU A 386 7.73 10.64 20.12
C LEU A 386 8.73 10.84 18.96
N ALA A 387 8.29 11.40 17.83
CA ALA A 387 9.16 11.70 16.70
C ALA A 387 10.27 12.70 17.05
N ALA A 388 9.97 13.76 17.80
CA ALA A 388 10.96 14.76 18.23
C ALA A 388 12.07 14.13 19.09
N ARG A 389 11.71 13.23 20.03
CA ARG A 389 12.68 12.47 20.84
C ARG A 389 13.68 11.69 19.99
N TYR A 390 13.20 10.86 19.06
CA TYR A 390 14.07 10.07 18.19
C TYR A 390 14.87 10.96 17.22
N ALA A 391 14.24 12.01 16.69
CA ALA A 391 14.89 12.91 15.75
C ALA A 391 16.06 13.70 16.38
N LEU A 392 15.86 14.21 17.61
CA LEU A 392 16.92 14.89 18.38
C LEU A 392 18.00 13.92 18.88
N ALA A 393 17.65 12.65 19.14
CA ALA A 393 18.60 11.57 19.40
C ALA A 393 19.32 11.05 18.13
N GLY A 394 19.18 11.73 16.99
CA GLY A 394 19.85 11.39 15.72
C GLY A 394 19.30 10.16 15.00
N GLN A 395 18.24 9.53 15.50
CA GLN A 395 17.66 8.32 14.94
C GLN A 395 16.79 8.61 13.71
N PRO A 396 16.73 7.73 12.70
CA PRO A 396 15.75 7.85 11.64
C PRO A 396 14.32 7.69 12.18
N VAL A 397 13.41 8.54 11.70
CA VAL A 397 11.98 8.49 12.03
C VAL A 397 11.21 8.29 10.73
N ILE A 398 10.42 7.22 10.64
CA ILE A 398 9.58 6.93 9.47
C ILE A 398 8.14 6.76 9.91
N ILE A 399 7.26 7.65 9.45
CA ILE A 399 5.82 7.66 9.78
C ILE A 399 5.03 7.62 8.49
N THR A 400 4.19 6.59 8.31
CA THR A 400 3.25 6.52 7.17
C THR A 400 1.80 6.59 7.63
N ILE A 401 1.02 7.50 7.05
CA ILE A 401 -0.36 7.80 7.45
C ILE A 401 -1.36 7.32 6.36
N ASN A 402 -2.47 6.70 6.75
CA ASN A 402 -3.57 6.36 5.85
C ASN A 402 -4.57 7.53 5.76
N ASN A 403 -5.28 7.72 4.63
CA ASN A 403 -6.35 8.73 4.58
C ASN A 403 -7.43 8.50 5.66
N LYS A 404 -7.59 7.26 6.12
CA LYS A 404 -8.52 6.90 7.21
C LYS A 404 -8.03 7.23 8.62
N ALA A 405 -6.87 7.86 8.76
CA ALA A 405 -6.42 8.44 10.02
C ALA A 405 -7.26 9.66 10.41
N GLU A 406 -7.45 10.61 9.49
CA GLU A 406 -8.10 11.91 9.77
C GLU A 406 -8.91 12.50 8.60
N GLY A 407 -8.87 11.90 7.41
CA GLY A 407 -9.52 12.40 6.20
C GLY A 407 -8.58 12.43 4.98
N SER A 408 -7.39 13.01 5.12
CA SER A 408 -6.41 13.14 4.02
C SER A 408 -4.98 13.02 4.53
N ALA A 409 -4.29 11.94 4.15
CA ALA A 409 -2.95 11.62 4.61
C ALA A 409 -1.87 12.69 4.32
N PRO A 410 -1.80 13.37 3.15
CA PRO A 410 -0.82 14.45 2.95
C PRO A 410 -1.09 15.66 3.86
N LEU A 411 -2.36 15.97 4.17
CA LEU A 411 -2.71 17.03 5.12
C LEU A 411 -2.41 16.62 6.56
N SER A 412 -2.64 15.36 6.93
CA SER A 412 -2.18 14.79 8.21
C SER A 412 -0.65 14.85 8.34
N CYS A 413 0.10 14.61 7.25
CA CYS A 413 1.55 14.76 7.23
C CYS A 413 1.96 16.23 7.45
N LEU A 414 1.27 17.19 6.82
CA LEU A 414 1.51 18.62 7.04
C LEU A 414 1.22 19.05 8.50
N ALA A 415 0.10 18.61 9.06
CA ALA A 415 -0.26 18.92 10.44
C ALA A 415 0.73 18.31 11.44
N LEU A 416 1.06 17.02 11.28
CA LEU A 416 2.05 16.33 12.10
C LEU A 416 3.46 16.95 11.96
N ALA A 417 3.84 17.40 10.76
CA ALA A 417 5.13 18.06 10.55
C ALA A 417 5.29 19.34 11.38
N ARG A 418 4.22 20.14 11.50
CA ARG A 418 4.21 21.35 12.36
C ARG A 418 4.43 20.99 13.82
N GLU A 419 3.72 19.99 14.33
CA GLU A 419 3.83 19.57 15.73
C GLU A 419 5.20 18.95 16.02
N ILE A 420 5.78 18.19 15.09
CA ILE A 420 7.18 17.70 15.19
C ILE A 420 8.16 18.87 15.24
N ALA A 421 8.05 19.85 14.33
CA ALA A 421 8.94 21.01 14.31
C ALA A 421 8.81 21.87 15.59
N ALA A 422 7.58 22.08 16.08
CA ALA A 422 7.31 22.79 17.33
C ALA A 422 7.89 22.07 18.55
N ALA A 423 7.68 20.75 18.67
CA ALA A 423 8.26 19.94 19.74
C ALA A 423 9.80 19.95 19.69
N CYS A 424 10.39 19.85 18.50
CA CYS A 424 11.84 19.96 18.32
C CYS A 424 12.39 21.35 18.73
N ALA A 425 11.62 22.42 18.54
CA ALA A 425 12.01 23.77 18.98
C ALA A 425 11.89 23.93 20.50
N GLN A 426 10.80 23.46 21.11
CA GLN A 426 10.59 23.46 22.56
C GLN A 426 11.72 22.71 23.28
N TRP A 427 12.01 21.47 22.86
CA TRP A 427 13.04 20.62 23.48
C TRP A 427 14.46 21.19 23.35
N ARG A 428 14.75 21.97 22.29
CA ARG A 428 16.02 22.70 22.15
C ARG A 428 16.11 23.90 23.08
N ASN A 429 15.00 24.58 23.35
CA ASN A 429 14.94 25.72 24.27
C ASN A 429 14.96 25.29 25.75
N GLU A 430 14.47 24.08 26.06
CA GLU A 430 14.54 23.49 27.41
C GLU A 430 15.94 22.93 27.76
N ALA A 431 16.79 22.74 26.75
CA ALA A 431 18.15 22.17 26.88
C ALA A 431 19.28 23.21 26.70
N ALA A 432 18.95 24.51 26.68
CA ALA A 432 19.87 25.63 26.40
C ALA A 432 19.93 26.63 27.57
#